data_AF-A0A353PBG8-F1
#
_entry.id   AF-A0A353PBG8-F1
#
_cell.length_a   1.000
_cell.length_b   1.000
_cell.length_c   1.000
_cell.angle_alpha   90.00
_cell.angle_beta   90.00
_cell.angle_gamma   90.00
#
_symmetry.space_group_name_H-M   'P 1'
#
loop_
_entity.id
_entity.type
_entity.pdbx_description
1 polymer ?
#
loop_
_entity_poly.entity_id
_entity_poly.type
_entity_poly.pdbx_seq_one_letter_code
_entity_poly.pdbx_strand_id
1 'polypeptide(L)' 'MLVFRLVDQNRQPIKKAKVTVKVTNGGDATAWSDKNGFVAQPITGGQHGKVLIDGKEVYEGPLYVDEIVAHL' A
#
# COMPACT_ATOMS: atom_id res chain seq x y z
N MET A 1 5.60 -11.61 3.01
CA MET A 1 5.90 -10.45 2.14
C MET A 1 4.58 -9.93 1.62
N LEU A 2 4.32 -8.64 1.76
CA LEU A 2 3.12 -7.98 1.25
C LEU A 2 3.41 -7.47 -0.16
N VAL A 3 2.56 -7.82 -1.12
CA VAL A 3 2.63 -7.34 -2.50
C VAL A 3 1.24 -6.91 -2.93
N PHE A 4 1.10 -5.70 -3.47
CA PHE A 4 -0.14 -5.18 -4.01
C PHE A 4 0.14 -4.15 -5.10
N ARG A 5 -0.88 -3.86 -5.90
CA ARG A 5 -0.84 -2.81 -6.93
C ARG A 5 -1.59 -1.57 -6.49
N LEU A 6 -1.01 -0.40 -6.71
CA LEU A 6 -1.64 0.90 -6.51
C LEU A 6 -2.17 1.46 -7.82
N VAL A 7 -3.47 1.78 -7.85
CA VAL A 7 -4.12 2.42 -8.98
C VAL A 7 -4.97 3.62 -8.54
N ASP A 8 -5.17 4.57 -9.45
CA ASP A 8 -6.10 5.68 -9.26
C ASP A 8 -7.56 5.25 -9.56
N GLN A 9 -8.50 6.19 -9.44
CA GLN A 9 -9.92 5.97 -9.74
C GLN A 9 -10.18 5.53 -11.20
N ASN A 10 -9.26 5.84 -12.12
CA ASN A 10 -9.33 5.47 -13.54
C ASN A 10 -8.58 4.17 -13.86
N ARG A 11 -8.18 3.39 -12.83
CA ARG A 11 -7.38 2.16 -12.96
C ARG A 11 -5.99 2.39 -13.56
N GLN A 12 -5.48 3.62 -13.55
CA GLN A 12 -4.11 3.91 -13.98
C GLN A 12 -3.15 3.68 -12.81
N PRO A 13 -1.95 3.11 -13.07
CA PRO A 13 -0.99 2.83 -12.01
C PRO A 13 -0.42 4.11 -11.39
N ILE A 14 -0.37 4.15 -10.06
CA ILE A 14 0.26 5.23 -9.30
C ILE A 14 1.74 4.87 -9.11
N LYS A 15 2.62 5.61 -9.77
CA LYS A 15 4.06 5.27 -9.91
C LYS A 15 4.92 6.18 -9.05
N LYS A 16 6.08 5.69 -8.60
CA LYS A 16 7.07 6.46 -7.83
C LYS A 16 6.45 7.18 -6.61
N ALA A 17 5.41 6.62 -6.03
CA ALA A 17 4.77 7.19 -4.85
C ALA A 17 5.37 6.55 -3.60
N LYS A 18 5.54 7.33 -2.53
CA LYS A 18 6.03 6.81 -1.25
C LYS A 18 4.87 6.16 -0.53
N VAL A 19 5.00 4.87 -0.22
CA VAL A 19 3.94 4.07 0.37
C VAL A 19 4.37 3.62 1.75
N THR A 20 3.56 3.93 2.75
CA THR A 20 3.76 3.47 4.13
C THR A 20 2.62 2.53 4.50
N VAL A 21 2.95 1.31 4.91
CA VAL A 21 1.99 0.35 5.47
C VAL A 21 2.16 0.32 6.97
N LYS A 22 1.08 0.58 7.69
CA LYS A 22 1.02 0.51 9.15
C LYS A 22 0.22 -0.71 9.54
N VAL A 23 0.88 -1.72 10.11
CA VAL A 23 0.24 -2.99 10.46
C VAL A 23 -0.38 -2.89 11.85
N THR A 24 -1.66 -3.23 11.99
CA THR A 24 -2.34 -3.29 13.30
C THR A 24 -1.64 -4.31 14.20
N ASN A 25 -1.21 -3.89 15.40
CA ASN A 25 -0.41 -4.70 16.33
C ASN A 25 0.92 -5.23 15.72
N GLY A 26 1.44 -4.54 14.71
CA GLY A 26 2.72 -4.86 14.05
C GLY A 26 3.61 -3.63 13.94
N GLY A 27 4.52 -3.67 12.97
CA GLY A 27 5.39 -2.55 12.64
C GLY A 27 4.87 -1.69 11.48
N ASP A 28 5.62 -0.63 11.19
CA ASP A 28 5.46 0.17 9.99
C ASP A 28 6.51 -0.24 8.95
N ALA A 29 6.13 -0.28 7.69
CA ALA A 29 7.01 -0.53 6.57
C ALA A 29 6.81 0.54 5.49
N THR A 30 7.87 0.89 4.76
CA THR A 30 7.81 1.90 3.69
C THR A 30 8.53 1.42 2.44
N ALA A 31 7.91 1.64 1.29
CA ALA A 31 8.45 1.32 -0.03
C ALA A 31 8.01 2.36 -1.06
N TRP A 32 8.61 2.33 -2.24
CA TRP A 32 8.18 3.15 -3.39
C TRP A 32 7.46 2.26 -4.39
N SER A 33 6.38 2.76 -4.99
CA SER A 33 5.71 2.05 -6.08
C SER A 33 6.54 2.09 -7.36
N ASP A 34 6.55 0.98 -8.10
CA ASP A 34 7.30 0.88 -9.37
C ASP A 34 6.57 1.56 -10.55
N LYS A 35 7.10 1.40 -11.77
CA LYS A 35 6.50 1.97 -13.00
C LYS A 35 5.12 1.42 -13.35
N ASN A 36 4.72 0.30 -12.76
CA ASN A 36 3.46 -0.40 -12.97
C ASN A 36 2.52 -0.27 -11.76
N GLY A 37 2.93 0.49 -10.73
CA GLY A 37 2.19 0.71 -9.49
C GLY A 37 2.36 -0.40 -8.45
N PHE A 38 3.25 -1.38 -8.66
CA PHE A 38 3.46 -2.44 -7.69
C PHE A 38 4.28 -1.94 -6.49
N VAL A 39 3.86 -2.40 -5.31
CA VAL A 39 4.54 -2.21 -4.03
C VAL A 39 4.81 -3.59 -3.47
N ALA A 40 6.07 -3.86 -3.13
CA ALA A 40 6.47 -5.08 -2.44
C ALA A 40 7.28 -4.70 -1.21
N GLN A 41 6.84 -5.16 -0.03
CA GLN A 41 7.54 -4.88 1.22
C GLN A 41 7.41 -6.02 2.22
N PRO A 42 8.48 -6.31 2.99
CA PRO A 42 8.36 -7.17 4.15
C PRO A 42 7.53 -6.45 5.21
N ILE A 43 6.48 -7.10 5.70
CA ILE A 43 5.72 -6.66 6.87
C ILE A 43 5.88 -7.71 7.97
N THR A 44 5.89 -7.27 9.22
CA THR A 44 5.96 -8.13 10.39
C THR A 44 4.69 -7.99 11.22
N GLY A 45 4.12 -9.15 11.60
CA GLY A 45 2.88 -9.22 12.36
C GLY A 45 1.63 -8.90 11.53
N GLY A 46 0.47 -9.06 12.16
CA GLY A 46 -0.84 -8.63 11.70
C GLY A 46 -1.34 -9.17 10.36
N GLN A 47 -2.63 -8.98 10.12
CA GLN A 47 -3.28 -9.24 8.83
C GLN A 47 -4.15 -8.06 8.39
N HIS A 48 -4.13 -6.98 9.17
CA HIS A 48 -4.95 -5.80 9.03
C HIS A 48 -4.06 -4.58 9.21
N GLY A 49 -4.40 -3.47 8.57
CA GLY A 49 -3.60 -2.26 8.68
C GLY A 49 -4.09 -1.14 7.78
N LYS A 50 -3.29 -0.09 7.72
CA LYS A 50 -3.52 1.10 6.90
C LYS A 50 -2.45 1.21 5.83
N VAL A 51 -2.82 1.71 4.66
CA VAL A 51 -1.88 2.12 3.61
C VAL A 51 -1.98 3.62 3.41
N LEU A 52 -0.82 4.27 3.45
CA LEU A 52 -0.67 5.69 3.20
C LEU A 52 0.15 5.88 1.93
N ILE A 53 -0.26 6.81 1.08
CA ILE A 53 0.50 7.29 -0.07
C ILE A 53 0.88 8.74 0.19
N ASP A 54 2.18 9.04 0.18
CA ASP A 54 2.74 10.36 0.45
C ASP A 54 2.20 11.00 1.76
N GLY A 55 1.91 10.15 2.76
CA GLY A 55 1.37 10.54 4.06
C GLY A 55 -0.16 10.65 4.16
N LYS A 56 -0.89 10.48 3.05
CA LYS A 56 -2.37 10.43 3.03
C LYS A 56 -2.85 8.99 3.11
N GLU A 57 -3.72 8.68 4.06
CA GLU A 57 -4.37 7.38 4.15
C GLU A 57 -5.30 7.15 2.95
N VAL A 58 -5.17 5.99 2.31
CA VAL A 58 -5.95 5.61 1.12
C VAL A 58 -6.65 4.26 1.27
N TYR A 59 -6.30 3.49 2.32
CA TYR A 59 -6.86 2.18 2.59
C TYR A 59 -6.71 1.85 4.08
N GLU A 60 -7.75 1.24 4.65
CA GLU A 60 -7.71 0.56 5.94
C GLU A 60 -8.47 -0.76 5.79
N GLY A 61 -7.83 -1.87 6.15
CA GLY A 61 -8.43 -3.18 5.91
C GLY A 61 -7.44 -4.34 6.01
N PRO A 62 -7.86 -5.54 5.58
CA PRO A 62 -6.98 -6.69 5.45
C PRO A 62 -5.79 -6.41 4.52
N LEU A 63 -4.60 -6.85 4.89
CA LEU A 63 -3.38 -6.72 4.09
C LEU A 63 -3.14 -7.91 3.13
N TYR A 64 -4.18 -8.70 2.86
CA TYR A 64 -4.19 -9.68 1.77
C TYR A 64 -4.98 -9.10 0.61
N VAL A 65 -4.38 -8.14 -0.07
CA VAL A 65 -5.03 -7.35 -1.12
C VAL A 65 -4.15 -7.34 -2.36
N ASP A 66 -4.73 -7.63 -3.52
CA ASP A 66 -3.99 -7.62 -4.79
C ASP A 66 -3.88 -6.19 -5.35
N GLU A 67 -4.88 -5.36 -5.10
CA GLU A 67 -4.97 -4.01 -5.67
C GLU A 67 -5.69 -3.04 -4.71
N ILE A 68 -5.13 -1.84 -4.54
CA ILE A 68 -5.70 -0.74 -3.78
C ILE A 68 -6.00 0.41 -4.74
N VAL A 69 -7.26 0.87 -4.72
CA VAL A 69 -7.72 2.03 -5.49
C VAL A 69 -7.64 3.27 -4.61
N ALA A 70 -6.62 4.09 -4.84
CA ALA A 70 -6.41 5.30 -4.05
C ALA A 70 -7.24 6.47 -4.59
N HIS A 71 -7.94 7.15 -3.69
CA HIS A 71 -8.64 8.41 -3.95
C HIS A 71 -7.73 9.56 -3.50
N LEU A 72 -6.74 9.88 -4.34
CA LEU A 72 -5.75 10.94 -4.08
C LEU A 72 -6.31 12.32 -4.36
#